data_AF-A0A078B4B7-F1
#
_entry.id   AF-A0A078B4B7-F1
#
_cell.length_a   1.000
_cell.length_b   1.000
_cell.length_c   1.000
_cell.angle_alpha   90.00
_cell.angle_beta   90.00
_cell.angle_gamma   90.00
#
_symmetry.space_group_name_H-M   'P 1'
#
loop_
_entity.id
_entity.type
_entity.pdbx_description
1 polymer ?
#
loop_
_entity_poly.entity_id
_entity_poly.type
_entity_poly.pdbx_seq_one_letter_code
_entity_poly.pdbx_strand_id
1 'polypeptide(L)'
;MAYHEARPFMFDDKIKRSSSCSTEYGNLSGHSLFAASYNMFVFLDFYYGQFKGKKFSSIGYYTSLFFAISLFIAIGISRFYLNAHTINQIIYGWTFGIWLAFYFHFCLREPMMNNVKLIVEDKMNLGKRQIFSYIAVASVVFICEFMSQIATFLIVDKVFTPDPKWIINIITKCGKDPKNDNSTLNYKQVVYSGIPVAFYGAYIGLFISRKLMGPTSENVQKTSQWWKFILRYIVVAVIGIPAIVLFFFLPWKINLGILIVFKTLVPIFYASLAIYALSYPIFKRFKLLSTVSEQQHIPADKSIDDLQESPLSN
;
A
#
# COMPACT_ATOMS: atom_id res chain seq x y z
N MET A 1 -7.14 15.62 2.85
CA MET A 1 -8.25 16.30 2.15
C MET A 1 -9.09 17.13 3.11
N ALA A 2 -9.55 16.62 4.25
CA ALA A 2 -10.40 17.41 5.15
C ALA A 2 -9.71 18.60 5.85
N TYR A 3 -8.38 18.56 6.03
CA TYR A 3 -7.61 19.60 6.71
C TYR A 3 -6.86 20.49 5.70
N HIS A 4 -7.03 21.80 5.81
CA HIS A 4 -6.60 22.79 4.81
C HIS A 4 -5.52 23.76 5.30
N GLU A 5 -4.71 23.34 6.27
CA GLU A 5 -3.66 24.22 6.78
C GLU A 5 -2.61 24.49 5.70
N ALA A 6 -2.27 25.76 5.53
CA ALA A 6 -1.25 26.20 4.61
C ALA A 6 0.13 25.67 4.97
N ARG A 7 1.00 25.52 3.97
CA ARG A 7 2.44 25.31 4.20
C ARG A 7 3.10 26.65 4.57
N PRO A 8 4.25 26.65 5.25
CA PRO A 8 4.95 27.88 5.65
C PRO A 8 5.11 28.90 4.53
N PHE A 9 5.55 28.47 3.35
CA PHE A 9 5.78 29.37 2.21
C PHE A 9 4.50 29.96 1.59
N MET A 10 3.33 29.37 1.88
CA MET A 10 2.05 29.82 1.32
C MET A 10 1.52 31.06 2.03
N PHE A 11 1.83 31.26 3.31
CA PHE A 11 1.34 32.41 4.07
C PHE A 11 2.44 33.44 4.42
N ASP A 12 3.71 33.04 4.49
CA ASP A 12 4.84 33.96 4.72
C ASP A 12 5.69 34.13 3.45
N ASP A 13 5.77 35.37 2.98
CA ASP A 13 6.46 35.76 1.75
C ASP A 13 7.99 35.69 1.93
N LYS A 14 8.48 35.84 3.18
CA LYS A 14 9.92 35.79 3.53
C LYS A 14 10.48 34.38 3.46
N ILE A 15 9.64 33.36 3.63
CA ILE A 15 10.06 31.97 3.59
C ILE A 15 10.31 31.55 2.14
N LYS A 16 11.58 31.28 1.84
CA LYS A 16 12.02 30.71 0.56
C LYS A 16 11.55 29.26 0.45
N ARG A 17 11.12 28.90 -0.76
CA ARG A 17 10.73 27.54 -1.15
C ARG A 17 11.94 26.61 -1.06
N SER A 18 11.73 25.36 -0.62
CA SER A 18 12.70 24.28 -0.80
C SER A 18 12.79 23.84 -2.26
N SER A 19 13.87 23.14 -2.65
CA SER A 19 14.10 22.69 -4.03
C SER A 19 12.91 21.96 -4.68
N SER A 20 12.07 21.28 -3.91
CA SER A 20 10.81 20.67 -4.35
C SER A 20 9.60 21.47 -3.87
N CYS A 21 8.73 21.94 -4.77
CA CYS A 21 7.52 22.65 -4.38
C CYS A 21 6.36 21.67 -4.32
N SER A 22 5.97 21.29 -3.11
CA SER A 22 4.67 20.67 -2.90
C SER A 22 3.61 21.77 -2.76
N THR A 23 2.65 21.74 -3.68
CA THR A 23 1.50 22.65 -3.76
C THR A 23 0.26 22.08 -3.06
N GLU A 24 0.41 21.01 -2.28
CA GLU A 24 -0.66 20.43 -1.45
C GLU A 24 -0.74 21.15 -0.09
N TYR A 25 -1.86 21.02 0.61
CA TYR A 25 -1.97 21.45 2.01
C TYR A 25 -0.91 20.79 2.90
N GLY A 26 -0.55 21.50 3.97
CA GLY A 26 0.50 21.10 4.89
C GLY A 26 0.03 20.13 5.98
N ASN A 27 -1.27 20.11 6.30
CA ASN A 27 -1.78 19.30 7.41
C ASN A 27 -2.47 18.01 6.96
N LEU A 28 -2.08 16.85 7.45
CA LEU A 28 -0.88 16.54 8.25
C LEU A 28 0.34 16.30 7.34
N SER A 29 1.55 16.33 7.92
CA SER A 29 2.76 15.97 7.17
C SER A 29 2.72 14.48 6.78
N GLY A 30 2.42 14.18 5.51
CA GLY A 30 2.36 12.80 5.01
C GLY A 30 3.69 12.04 5.16
N HIS A 31 4.83 12.74 5.08
CA HIS A 31 6.14 12.13 5.33
C HIS A 31 6.34 11.78 6.80
N SER A 32 5.90 12.65 7.72
CA SER A 32 5.97 12.38 9.16
C SER A 32 5.03 11.23 9.54
N LEU A 33 3.82 11.21 8.97
CA LEU A 33 2.86 10.12 9.10
C LEU A 33 3.47 8.79 8.69
N PHE A 34 3.90 8.70 7.44
CA PHE A 34 4.43 7.47 6.87
C PHE A 34 5.68 7.00 7.60
N ALA A 35 6.60 7.92 7.93
CA ALA A 35 7.80 7.57 8.67
C ALA A 35 7.48 7.00 10.05
N ALA A 36 6.59 7.65 10.82
CA ALA A 36 6.21 7.16 12.14
C ALA A 36 5.46 5.83 12.05
N SER A 37 4.49 5.72 11.13
CA SER A 37 3.72 4.49 10.97
C SER A 37 4.60 3.32 10.52
N TYR A 38 5.43 3.51 9.50
CA TYR A 38 6.27 2.46 8.93
C TYR A 38 7.33 1.98 9.93
N ASN A 39 8.08 2.89 10.57
CA ASN A 39 9.13 2.49 11.50
C ASN A 39 8.54 1.79 12.74
N MET A 40 7.43 2.29 13.28
CA MET A 40 6.76 1.62 14.41
C MET A 40 6.14 0.29 13.99
N PHE A 41 5.55 0.20 12.80
CA PHE A 41 5.01 -1.05 12.27
C PHE A 41 6.08 -2.13 12.17
N VAL A 42 7.24 -1.81 11.59
CA VAL A 42 8.36 -2.76 11.44
C VAL A 42 8.88 -3.19 12.81
N PHE A 43 9.05 -2.24 13.74
CA PHE A 43 9.45 -2.55 15.11
C PHE A 43 8.46 -3.50 15.79
N LEU A 44 7.16 -3.18 15.73
CA LEU A 44 6.10 -3.98 16.34
C LEU A 44 6.01 -5.37 15.71
N ASP A 45 6.05 -5.49 14.38
CA ASP A 45 5.99 -6.79 13.70
C ASP A 45 7.23 -7.65 14.02
N PHE A 46 8.40 -7.03 14.16
CA PHE A 46 9.63 -7.75 14.49
C PHE A 46 9.63 -8.32 15.91
N TYR A 47 9.20 -7.55 16.93
CA TYR A 47 9.24 -8.01 18.33
C TYR A 47 7.96 -8.67 18.82
N TYR A 48 6.81 -8.27 18.30
CA TYR A 48 5.49 -8.70 18.77
C TYR A 48 4.68 -9.45 17.71
N GLY A 49 5.13 -9.47 16.45
CA GLY A 49 4.49 -10.18 15.33
C GLY A 49 4.98 -11.62 15.16
N GLN A 50 5.43 -11.97 13.94
CA GLN A 50 5.72 -13.37 13.60
C GLN A 50 6.86 -14.02 14.41
N PHE A 51 7.70 -13.19 15.03
CA PHE A 51 8.83 -13.66 15.84
C PHE A 51 8.53 -13.67 17.34
N LYS A 52 7.27 -13.48 17.74
CA LYS A 52 6.83 -13.58 19.13
C LYS A 52 7.29 -14.93 19.72
N GLY A 53 7.95 -14.87 20.88
CA GLY A 53 8.49 -16.05 21.59
C GLY A 53 9.97 -16.34 21.33
N LYS A 54 10.62 -15.68 20.37
CA LYS A 54 12.09 -15.71 20.28
C LYS A 54 12.70 -14.88 21.41
N LYS A 55 13.72 -15.42 22.07
CA LYS A 55 14.50 -14.68 23.08
C LYS A 55 15.34 -13.62 22.38
N PHE A 56 14.91 -12.37 22.44
CA PHE A 56 15.69 -11.23 21.99
C PHE A 56 16.55 -10.70 23.15
N SER A 57 17.75 -10.20 22.84
CA SER A 57 18.54 -9.48 23.83
C SER A 57 17.85 -8.15 24.17
N SER A 58 17.85 -7.78 25.45
CA SER A 58 17.29 -6.49 25.89
C SER A 58 17.97 -5.32 25.18
N ILE A 59 19.29 -5.41 25.00
CA ILE A 59 20.07 -4.41 24.25
C ILE A 59 19.57 -4.29 22.80
N GLY A 60 19.34 -5.42 22.12
CA GLY A 60 18.82 -5.41 20.74
C GLY A 60 17.45 -4.73 20.65
N TYR A 61 16.55 -5.04 21.60
CA TYR A 61 15.22 -4.41 21.69
C TYR A 61 15.31 -2.89 21.80
N TYR A 62 16.06 -2.37 22.78
CA TYR A 62 16.17 -0.93 22.99
C TYR A 62 16.90 -0.23 21.85
N THR A 63 17.94 -0.85 21.28
CA THR A 63 18.64 -0.34 20.10
C THR A 63 17.70 -0.23 18.89
N SER A 64 16.90 -1.26 18.61
CA SER A 64 15.95 -1.23 17.51
C SER A 64 14.85 -0.17 17.71
N LEU A 65 14.32 -0.05 18.94
CA LEU A 65 13.35 0.98 19.29
C LEU A 65 13.94 2.39 19.11
N PHE A 66 15.17 2.60 19.59
CA PHE A 66 15.89 3.86 19.42
C PHE A 66 16.04 4.23 17.95
N PHE A 67 16.43 3.29 17.08
CA PHE A 67 16.53 3.55 15.65
C PHE A 67 15.17 3.84 15.01
N ALA A 68 14.13 3.06 15.34
CA ALA A 68 12.78 3.29 14.82
C ALA A 68 12.29 4.72 15.14
N ILE A 69 12.48 5.16 16.39
CA ILE A 69 12.11 6.51 16.84
C ILE A 69 12.98 7.58 16.18
N SER A 70 14.29 7.42 16.22
CA SER A 70 15.24 8.41 15.69
C SER A 70 15.04 8.65 14.20
N LEU A 71 14.73 7.60 13.41
CA LEU A 71 14.50 7.71 11.97
C LEU A 71 13.28 8.57 11.65
N PHE A 72 12.13 8.35 12.30
CA PHE A 72 10.95 9.16 12.00
C PHE A 72 11.09 10.61 12.54
N ILE A 73 11.82 10.80 13.64
CA ILE A 73 12.17 12.14 14.15
C ILE A 73 13.04 12.87 13.13
N ALA A 74 14.11 12.24 12.64
CA ALA A 74 15.00 12.81 11.64
C ALA A 74 14.24 13.20 10.36
N ILE A 75 13.30 12.36 9.89
CA ILE A 75 12.46 12.69 8.74
C ILE A 75 11.58 13.91 9.04
N GLY A 76 10.94 14.00 10.20
CA GLY A 76 10.11 15.17 10.53
C GLY A 76 10.95 16.46 10.64
N ILE A 77 12.11 16.42 11.30
CA ILE A 77 13.05 17.56 11.37
C ILE A 77 13.49 17.99 9.97
N SER A 78 13.75 17.04 9.06
CA SER A 78 14.10 17.38 7.67
C SER A 78 12.99 18.18 6.98
N ARG A 79 11.71 17.90 7.29
CA ARG A 79 10.56 18.64 6.74
C ARG A 79 10.42 20.04 7.31
N PHE A 80 10.78 20.21 8.59
CA PHE A 80 10.85 21.52 9.21
C PHE A 80 11.98 22.36 8.59
N TYR A 81 13.18 21.80 8.48
CA TYR A 81 14.35 22.46 7.90
C TYR A 81 14.11 22.91 6.44
N LEU A 82 13.39 22.10 5.66
CA LEU A 82 13.01 22.42 4.29
C LEU A 82 11.83 23.41 4.18
N ASN A 83 11.37 23.98 5.29
CA ASN A 83 10.18 24.84 5.38
C ASN A 83 8.94 24.23 4.70
N ALA A 84 8.86 22.90 4.64
CA ALA A 84 7.78 22.19 3.95
C ALA A 84 6.55 22.06 4.85
N HIS A 85 6.76 21.99 6.16
CA HIS A 85 5.73 21.80 7.18
C HIS A 85 6.08 22.55 8.47
N THR A 86 5.05 22.96 9.22
CA THR A 86 5.18 23.48 10.58
C THR A 86 5.45 22.35 11.58
N ILE A 87 5.93 22.68 12.79
CA ILE A 87 6.14 21.69 13.86
C ILE A 87 4.82 21.00 14.22
N ASN A 88 3.71 21.74 14.27
CA ASN A 88 2.39 21.18 14.57
C ASN A 88 1.95 20.13 13.53
N GLN A 89 2.14 20.43 12.24
CA GLN A 89 1.85 19.48 11.15
C GLN A 89 2.71 18.21 11.22
N ILE A 90 3.96 18.34 11.70
CA ILE A 90 4.89 17.23 11.89
C ILE A 90 4.48 16.37 13.08
N ILE A 91 4.24 16.99 14.24
CA ILE A 91 3.81 16.31 15.48
C ILE A 91 2.50 15.57 15.23
N TYR A 92 1.52 16.23 14.61
CA TYR A 92 0.24 15.58 14.31
C TYR A 92 0.41 14.39 13.35
N GLY A 93 1.29 14.51 12.36
CA GLY A 93 1.68 13.39 11.51
C GLY A 93 2.29 12.23 12.29
N TRP A 94 3.24 12.49 13.21
CA TRP A 94 3.82 11.45 14.06
C TRP A 94 2.79 10.79 14.97
N THR A 95 1.97 11.56 15.67
CA THR A 95 0.94 11.04 16.57
C THR A 95 -0.03 10.13 15.82
N PHE A 96 -0.52 10.58 14.67
CA PHE A 96 -1.43 9.76 13.86
C PHE A 96 -0.73 8.52 13.28
N GLY A 97 0.54 8.64 12.90
CA GLY A 97 1.32 7.51 12.36
C GLY A 97 1.59 6.44 13.39
N ILE A 98 1.98 6.83 14.61
CA ILE A 98 2.13 5.92 15.75
C ILE A 98 0.79 5.25 16.05
N TRP A 99 -0.30 6.04 16.15
CA TRP A 99 -1.62 5.48 16.39
C TRP A 99 -2.02 4.44 15.34
N LEU A 100 -1.81 4.72 14.04
CA LEU A 100 -2.07 3.77 12.95
C LEU A 100 -1.25 2.48 13.09
N ALA A 101 0.04 2.58 13.44
CA ALA A 101 0.88 1.40 13.61
C ALA A 101 0.39 0.50 14.75
N PHE A 102 0.04 1.10 15.90
CA PHE A 102 -0.49 0.38 17.04
C PHE A 102 -1.87 -0.22 16.73
N TYR A 103 -2.79 0.58 16.17
CA TYR A 103 -4.12 0.13 15.79
C TYR A 103 -4.05 -1.05 14.82
N PHE A 104 -3.24 -0.94 13.77
CA PHE A 104 -3.04 -2.05 12.85
C PHE A 104 -2.49 -3.28 13.57
N HIS A 105 -1.42 -3.13 14.34
CA HIS A 105 -0.74 -4.27 14.95
C HIS A 105 -1.63 -5.03 15.94
N PHE A 106 -2.33 -4.31 16.82
CA PHE A 106 -3.10 -4.91 17.90
C PHE A 106 -4.55 -5.24 17.51
N CYS A 107 -5.15 -4.54 16.55
CA CYS A 107 -6.57 -4.72 16.22
C CYS A 107 -6.80 -5.40 14.86
N LEU A 108 -5.99 -5.10 13.84
CA LEU A 108 -6.27 -5.52 12.46
C LEU A 108 -5.39 -6.66 11.97
N ARG A 109 -4.15 -6.75 12.45
CA ARG A 109 -3.13 -7.65 11.92
C ARG A 109 -3.57 -9.11 11.96
N GLU A 110 -3.96 -9.62 13.13
CA GLU A 110 -4.32 -11.03 13.28
C GLU A 110 -5.54 -11.42 12.43
N PRO A 111 -6.70 -10.71 12.49
CA PRO A 111 -7.83 -11.01 11.61
C PRO A 111 -7.47 -10.98 10.13
N MET A 112 -6.69 -9.97 9.70
CA MET A 112 -6.28 -9.83 8.30
C MET A 112 -5.36 -10.97 7.86
N MET A 113 -4.34 -11.30 8.66
CA MET A 113 -3.41 -12.38 8.34
C MET A 113 -4.14 -13.74 8.33
N ASN A 114 -5.06 -13.99 9.27
CA ASN A 114 -5.86 -15.20 9.27
C ASN A 114 -6.72 -15.31 8.01
N ASN A 115 -7.34 -14.20 7.57
CA ASN A 115 -8.09 -14.17 6.32
C ASN A 115 -7.21 -14.47 5.10
N VAL A 116 -6.02 -13.86 5.02
CA VAL A 116 -5.06 -14.13 3.94
C VAL A 116 -4.62 -15.59 3.94
N LYS A 117 -4.30 -16.18 5.09
CA LYS A 117 -3.93 -17.60 5.21
C LYS A 117 -5.07 -18.52 4.74
N LEU A 118 -6.31 -18.22 5.12
CA LEU A 118 -7.48 -18.97 4.66
C LEU A 118 -7.60 -18.94 3.12
N ILE A 119 -7.32 -17.81 2.49
CA ILE A 119 -7.35 -17.70 1.03
C ILE A 119 -6.17 -18.42 0.39
N VAL A 120 -4.96 -18.30 0.94
CA VAL A 120 -3.74 -18.75 0.27
C VAL A 120 -3.45 -20.23 0.54
N GLU A 121 -3.57 -20.69 1.78
CA GLU A 121 -3.07 -21.99 2.23
C GLU A 121 -4.15 -23.04 2.40
N ASP A 122 -5.38 -22.64 2.74
CA ASP A 122 -6.37 -23.59 3.24
C ASP A 122 -6.61 -24.70 2.21
N LYS A 123 -6.36 -25.94 2.62
CA LYS A 123 -6.60 -27.14 1.81
C LYS A 123 -8.09 -27.44 1.72
N MET A 124 -8.90 -26.88 2.62
CA MET A 124 -10.34 -26.96 2.47
C MET A 124 -10.75 -26.27 1.17
N ASN A 125 -11.57 -26.97 0.40
CA ASN A 125 -12.17 -26.44 -0.81
C ASN A 125 -13.11 -25.30 -0.40
N LEU A 126 -12.57 -24.07 -0.32
CA LEU A 126 -13.38 -22.86 -0.21
C LEU A 126 -14.48 -22.93 -1.27
N GLY A 127 -15.72 -23.06 -0.83
CA GLY A 127 -16.84 -23.19 -1.75
C GLY A 127 -16.92 -21.93 -2.62
N LYS A 128 -17.36 -22.08 -3.88
CA LYS A 128 -17.55 -20.93 -4.79
C LYS A 128 -18.37 -19.80 -4.12
N ARG A 129 -19.36 -20.18 -3.29
CA ARG A 129 -20.19 -19.26 -2.49
C ARG A 129 -19.38 -18.45 -1.45
N GLN A 130 -18.43 -19.07 -0.76
CA GLN A 130 -17.60 -18.39 0.24
C GLN A 130 -16.62 -17.42 -0.43
N ILE A 131 -15.97 -17.85 -1.52
CA ILE A 131 -15.09 -16.98 -2.32
C ILE A 131 -15.86 -15.75 -2.81
N PHE A 132 -17.05 -15.97 -3.38
CA PHE A 132 -17.91 -14.87 -3.82
C PHE A 132 -18.30 -13.93 -2.68
N SER A 133 -18.63 -14.48 -1.50
CA SER A 133 -18.94 -13.66 -0.31
C SER A 133 -17.76 -12.80 0.12
N TYR A 134 -16.54 -13.33 0.15
CA TYR A 134 -15.35 -12.55 0.51
C TYR A 134 -15.07 -11.43 -0.49
N ILE A 135 -15.17 -11.74 -1.79
CA ILE A 135 -15.00 -10.74 -2.86
C ILE A 135 -16.07 -9.66 -2.71
N ALA A 136 -17.34 -10.03 -2.54
CA ALA A 136 -18.44 -9.08 -2.40
C ALA A 136 -18.26 -8.14 -1.20
N VAL A 137 -17.89 -8.69 -0.03
CA VAL A 137 -17.61 -7.88 1.17
C VAL A 137 -16.42 -6.94 0.92
N ALA A 138 -15.32 -7.43 0.34
CA ALA A 138 -14.16 -6.60 0.02
C ALA A 138 -14.50 -5.51 -1.00
N SER A 139 -15.33 -5.80 -2.00
CA SER A 139 -15.81 -4.81 -2.98
C SER A 139 -16.66 -3.74 -2.32
N VAL A 140 -17.57 -4.11 -1.40
CA VAL A 140 -18.40 -3.14 -0.66
C VAL A 140 -17.52 -2.24 0.20
N VAL A 141 -16.57 -2.80 0.96
CA VAL A 141 -15.63 -2.01 1.79
C VAL A 141 -14.82 -1.07 0.91
N PHE A 142 -14.26 -1.55 -0.19
CA PHE A 142 -13.50 -0.74 -1.15
C PHE A 142 -14.34 0.40 -1.74
N ILE A 143 -15.55 0.11 -2.21
CA ILE A 143 -16.45 1.12 -2.78
C ILE A 143 -16.82 2.16 -1.71
N CYS A 144 -17.20 1.74 -0.51
CA CYS A 144 -17.53 2.67 0.57
C CYS A 144 -16.34 3.56 0.93
N GLU A 145 -15.14 3.00 1.08
CA GLU A 145 -13.93 3.75 1.39
C GLU A 145 -13.58 4.73 0.26
N PHE A 146 -13.54 4.26 -0.99
CA PHE A 146 -13.19 5.09 -2.13
C PHE A 146 -14.22 6.21 -2.37
N MET A 147 -15.51 5.90 -2.30
CA MET A 147 -16.58 6.90 -2.41
C MET A 147 -16.55 7.90 -1.26
N SER A 148 -16.15 7.50 -0.05
CA SER A 148 -15.97 8.45 1.06
C SER A 148 -14.86 9.47 0.79
N GLN A 149 -13.79 9.06 0.11
CA GLN A 149 -12.70 9.96 -0.31
C GLN A 149 -13.16 10.93 -1.39
N ILE A 150 -13.88 10.43 -2.41
CA ILE A 150 -14.47 11.28 -3.46
C ILE A 150 -15.49 12.25 -2.87
N ALA A 151 -16.38 11.78 -1.99
CA ALA A 151 -17.36 12.63 -1.32
C ALA A 151 -16.68 13.71 -0.47
N THR A 152 -15.63 13.34 0.28
CA THR A 152 -14.83 14.31 1.05
C THR A 152 -14.23 15.35 0.14
N PHE A 153 -13.63 14.95 -0.99
CA PHE A 153 -13.10 15.89 -1.99
C PHE A 153 -14.18 16.85 -2.51
N LEU A 154 -15.34 16.35 -2.93
CA LEU A 154 -16.43 17.17 -3.49
C LEU A 154 -17.01 18.14 -2.46
N ILE A 155 -17.20 17.68 -1.22
CA ILE A 155 -17.67 18.53 -0.12
C ILE A 155 -16.66 19.66 0.09
N VAL A 156 -15.39 19.29 0.25
CA VAL A 156 -14.30 20.23 0.51
C VAL A 156 -14.16 21.27 -0.61
N ASP A 157 -14.16 20.84 -1.87
CA ASP A 157 -14.02 21.73 -3.03
C ASP A 157 -15.18 22.74 -3.11
N LYS A 158 -16.38 22.33 -2.65
CA LYS A 158 -17.56 23.21 -2.59
C LYS A 158 -17.55 24.17 -1.40
N VAL A 159 -17.10 23.74 -0.22
CA VAL A 159 -17.26 24.50 1.04
C VAL A 159 -16.02 25.33 1.40
N PHE A 160 -14.85 24.96 0.91
CA PHE A 160 -13.59 25.60 1.29
C PHE A 160 -13.01 26.39 0.13
N THR A 161 -12.88 27.70 0.30
CA THR A 161 -12.15 28.56 -0.63
C THR A 161 -10.76 28.86 -0.07
N PRO A 162 -9.66 28.49 -0.77
CA PRO A 162 -8.31 28.82 -0.31
C PRO A 162 -8.10 30.33 -0.23
N ASP A 163 -7.32 30.77 0.75
CA ASP A 163 -6.91 32.18 0.86
C ASP A 163 -6.21 32.63 -0.44
N PRO A 164 -6.63 33.75 -1.06
CA PRO A 164 -5.99 34.28 -2.26
C PRO A 164 -4.48 34.45 -2.14
N LYS A 165 -3.98 34.79 -0.94
CA LYS A 165 -2.54 34.91 -0.67
C LYS A 165 -1.81 33.57 -0.90
N TRP A 166 -2.41 32.45 -0.49
CA TRP A 166 -1.83 31.13 -0.69
C TRP A 166 -1.72 30.80 -2.18
N ILE A 167 -2.76 31.13 -2.94
CA ILE A 167 -2.80 30.92 -4.39
C ILE A 167 -1.72 31.77 -5.09
N ILE A 168 -1.61 33.05 -4.75
CA ILE A 168 -0.57 33.94 -5.28
C ILE A 168 0.81 33.39 -4.97
N ASN A 169 1.06 32.95 -3.73
CA ASN A 169 2.34 32.38 -3.34
C ASN A 169 2.67 31.05 -4.02
N ILE A 170 1.68 30.22 -4.30
CA ILE A 170 1.88 29.00 -5.10
C ILE A 170 2.26 29.37 -6.54
N ILE A 171 1.58 30.34 -7.16
CA ILE A 171 1.87 30.79 -8.52
C ILE A 171 3.28 31.39 -8.59
N THR A 172 3.59 32.35 -7.72
CA THR A 172 4.85 33.10 -7.76
C THR A 172 6.06 32.25 -7.36
N LYS A 173 5.94 31.41 -6.32
CA LYS A 173 7.07 30.62 -5.82
C LYS A 173 7.21 29.28 -6.55
N CYS A 174 6.12 28.71 -7.08
CA CYS A 174 6.14 27.36 -7.65
C CYS A 174 5.83 27.29 -9.14
N GLY A 175 5.40 28.38 -9.76
CA GLY A 175 5.06 28.41 -11.18
C GLY A 175 3.88 27.51 -11.55
N LYS A 176 3.00 27.21 -10.59
CA LYS A 176 1.81 26.39 -10.79
C LYS A 176 0.56 27.19 -10.52
N ASP A 177 -0.39 27.17 -11.44
CA ASP A 177 -1.69 27.80 -11.27
C ASP A 177 -2.73 26.75 -10.85
N PRO A 178 -3.24 26.79 -9.61
CA PRO A 178 -4.23 25.84 -9.14
C PRO A 178 -5.52 25.80 -9.96
N LYS A 179 -5.85 26.85 -10.71
CA LYS A 179 -7.02 26.86 -11.60
C LYS A 179 -6.86 25.98 -12.83
N ASN A 180 -5.62 25.75 -13.26
CA ASN A 180 -5.27 25.11 -14.53
C ASN A 180 -4.43 23.83 -14.36
N ASP A 181 -4.10 23.45 -13.12
CA ASP A 181 -3.22 22.33 -12.80
C ASP A 181 -3.78 21.49 -11.63
N ASN A 182 -4.29 20.30 -11.97
CA ASN A 182 -4.82 19.33 -10.99
C ASN A 182 -3.71 18.69 -10.12
N SER A 183 -2.43 19.05 -10.31
CA SER A 183 -1.33 18.65 -9.43
C SER A 183 -1.15 19.55 -8.20
N THR A 184 -2.18 20.34 -7.86
CA THR A 184 -2.17 21.27 -6.73
C THR A 184 -3.29 20.98 -5.73
N LEU A 185 -3.12 21.44 -4.48
CA LEU A 185 -4.13 21.40 -3.41
C LEU A 185 -4.81 20.02 -3.27
N ASN A 186 -6.14 19.98 -3.21
CA ASN A 186 -6.93 18.76 -2.99
C ASN A 186 -6.98 17.84 -4.22
N TYR A 187 -6.84 18.39 -5.44
CA TYR A 187 -6.88 17.64 -6.69
C TYR A 187 -5.77 16.58 -6.74
N LYS A 188 -4.57 16.94 -6.27
CA LYS A 188 -3.46 15.98 -6.20
C LYS A 188 -3.71 14.88 -5.17
N GLN A 189 -4.32 15.21 -4.03
CA GLN A 189 -4.57 14.27 -2.96
C GLN A 189 -5.61 13.20 -3.36
N VAL A 190 -6.68 13.58 -4.06
CA VAL A 190 -7.69 12.61 -4.55
C VAL A 190 -7.12 11.72 -5.65
N VAL A 191 -6.24 12.23 -6.50
CA VAL A 191 -5.53 11.39 -7.48
C VAL A 191 -4.54 10.45 -6.78
N TYR A 192 -3.94 10.84 -5.66
CA TYR A 192 -3.02 9.98 -4.92
C TYR A 192 -3.68 9.06 -3.88
N SER A 193 -5.01 9.05 -3.78
CA SER A 193 -5.74 8.18 -2.85
C SER A 193 -5.84 6.72 -3.31
N GLY A 194 -4.80 6.22 -3.99
CA GLY A 194 -4.76 4.90 -4.60
C GLY A 194 -4.42 3.73 -3.68
N ILE A 195 -4.06 3.99 -2.42
CA ILE A 195 -3.70 2.93 -1.46
C ILE A 195 -4.81 1.89 -1.29
N PRO A 196 -6.10 2.25 -1.12
CA PRO A 196 -7.20 1.28 -1.04
C PRO A 196 -7.36 0.45 -2.30
N VAL A 197 -7.11 1.06 -3.47
CA VAL A 197 -7.11 0.37 -4.77
C VAL A 197 -6.02 -0.69 -4.80
N ALA A 198 -4.83 -0.38 -4.26
CA ALA A 198 -3.73 -1.30 -4.18
C ALA A 198 -4.08 -2.51 -3.30
N PHE A 199 -4.67 -2.29 -2.12
CA PHE A 199 -5.11 -3.35 -1.22
C PHE A 199 -6.22 -4.20 -1.85
N TYR A 200 -7.23 -3.58 -2.46
CA TYR A 200 -8.30 -4.29 -3.13
C TYR A 200 -7.78 -5.13 -4.30
N GLY A 201 -6.93 -4.57 -5.16
CA GLY A 201 -6.28 -5.28 -6.25
C GLY A 201 -5.41 -6.44 -5.77
N ALA A 202 -4.68 -6.27 -4.67
CA ALA A 202 -3.89 -7.33 -4.06
C ALA A 202 -4.79 -8.47 -3.57
N TYR A 203 -5.89 -8.13 -2.89
CA TYR A 203 -6.85 -9.09 -2.36
C TYR A 203 -7.53 -9.92 -3.46
N ILE A 204 -7.99 -9.28 -4.54
CA ILE A 204 -8.50 -9.98 -5.73
C ILE A 204 -7.39 -10.82 -6.38
N GLY A 205 -6.17 -10.30 -6.41
CA GLY A 205 -5.00 -11.00 -6.93
C GLY A 205 -4.73 -12.32 -6.21
N LEU A 206 -4.90 -12.37 -4.89
CA LEU A 206 -4.76 -13.61 -4.11
C LEU A 206 -5.77 -14.69 -4.55
N PHE A 207 -7.04 -14.34 -4.78
CA PHE A 207 -8.04 -15.29 -5.28
C PHE A 207 -7.74 -15.78 -6.70
N ILE A 208 -7.31 -14.89 -7.59
CA ILE A 208 -6.91 -15.27 -8.95
C ILE A 208 -5.71 -16.21 -8.89
N SER A 209 -4.70 -15.87 -8.08
CA SER A 209 -3.52 -16.71 -7.86
C SER A 209 -3.90 -18.10 -7.34
N ARG A 210 -4.76 -18.18 -6.32
CA ARG A 210 -5.29 -19.45 -5.80
C ARG A 210 -6.02 -20.25 -6.89
N LYS A 211 -6.83 -19.60 -7.74
CA LYS A 211 -7.53 -20.28 -8.83
C LYS A 211 -6.56 -20.83 -9.89
N LEU A 212 -5.50 -20.10 -10.21
CA LEU A 212 -4.52 -20.50 -11.22
C LEU A 212 -3.55 -21.58 -10.71
N MET A 213 -3.24 -21.55 -9.41
CA MET A 213 -2.12 -22.32 -8.84
C MET A 213 -2.55 -23.37 -7.82
N GLY A 214 -3.80 -23.33 -7.36
CA GLY A 214 -4.25 -24.07 -6.19
C GLY A 214 -3.75 -23.46 -4.87
N PRO A 215 -3.97 -24.15 -3.75
CA PRO A 215 -3.44 -23.76 -2.45
C PRO A 215 -1.91 -23.74 -2.46
N THR A 216 -1.30 -22.72 -1.86
CA THR A 216 0.15 -22.57 -1.79
C THR A 216 0.61 -22.44 -0.35
N SER A 217 1.71 -23.12 0.00
CA SER A 217 2.32 -23.01 1.33
C SER A 217 2.97 -21.63 1.54
N GLU A 218 2.96 -21.12 2.77
CA GLU A 218 3.72 -19.92 3.19
C GLU A 218 5.20 -19.97 2.77
N ASN A 219 5.77 -21.17 2.65
CA ASN A 219 7.18 -21.38 2.34
C ASN A 219 7.49 -21.37 0.84
N VAL A 220 6.49 -21.17 -0.03
CA VAL A 220 6.69 -21.22 -1.49
C VAL A 220 7.63 -20.13 -2.01
N GLN A 221 7.66 -18.99 -1.31
CA GLN A 221 8.57 -17.89 -1.63
C GLN A 221 9.93 -18.02 -0.95
N LYS A 222 10.10 -18.88 0.07
CA LYS A 222 11.38 -19.02 0.78
C LYS A 222 12.39 -19.71 -0.14
N THR A 223 13.36 -18.95 -0.64
CA THR A 223 14.46 -19.45 -1.46
C THR A 223 15.78 -19.11 -0.79
N SER A 224 16.72 -20.07 -0.80
CA SER A 224 18.09 -19.84 -0.31
C SER A 224 18.93 -19.02 -1.31
N GLN A 225 18.50 -18.92 -2.56
CA GLN A 225 19.26 -18.32 -3.65
C GLN A 225 18.87 -16.84 -3.83
N TRP A 226 19.76 -15.93 -3.47
CA TRP A 226 19.54 -14.47 -3.55
C TRP A 226 19.23 -13.99 -4.98
N TRP A 227 19.78 -14.62 -6.02
CA TRP A 227 19.51 -14.24 -7.41
C TRP A 227 18.06 -14.50 -7.82
N LYS A 228 17.41 -15.55 -7.28
CA LYS A 228 15.97 -15.82 -7.50
C LYS A 228 15.12 -14.71 -6.90
N PHE A 229 15.51 -14.19 -5.74
CA PHE A 229 14.86 -13.04 -5.13
C PHE A 229 14.92 -11.83 -6.07
N ILE A 230 16.09 -11.46 -6.59
CA ILE A 230 16.24 -10.33 -7.52
C ILE A 230 15.44 -10.53 -8.80
N LEU A 231 15.51 -11.72 -9.43
CA LEU A 231 14.77 -11.99 -10.66
C LEU A 231 13.26 -11.86 -10.46
N ARG A 232 12.72 -12.19 -9.29
CA ARG A 232 11.29 -11.97 -9.00
C ARG A 232 10.92 -10.48 -9.04
N TYR A 233 11.76 -9.60 -8.50
CA TYR A 233 11.54 -8.15 -8.60
C TYR A 233 11.65 -7.64 -10.03
N ILE A 234 12.62 -8.15 -10.80
CA ILE A 234 12.76 -7.79 -12.23
C ILE A 234 11.50 -8.20 -12.99
N VAL A 235 11.01 -9.43 -12.81
CA VAL A 235 9.78 -9.92 -13.43
C VAL A 235 8.58 -9.06 -13.05
N VAL A 236 8.40 -8.75 -11.76
CA VAL A 236 7.31 -7.88 -11.28
C VAL A 236 7.43 -6.48 -11.88
N ALA A 237 8.64 -5.90 -11.93
CA ALA A 237 8.88 -4.60 -12.52
C ALA A 237 8.53 -4.58 -14.01
N VAL A 238 8.93 -5.60 -14.77
CA VAL A 238 8.64 -5.74 -16.20
C VAL A 238 7.14 -5.87 -16.45
N ILE A 239 6.44 -6.75 -15.71
CA ILE A 239 4.98 -6.89 -15.83
C ILE A 239 4.27 -5.59 -15.40
N GLY A 240 4.84 -4.83 -14.46
CA GLY A 240 4.31 -3.56 -13.99
C GLY A 240 4.50 -2.38 -14.94
N ILE A 241 5.30 -2.50 -16.02
CA ILE A 241 5.57 -1.41 -16.96
C ILE A 241 4.29 -0.76 -17.50
N PRO A 242 3.23 -1.47 -17.93
CA PRO A 242 2.00 -0.85 -18.41
C PRO A 242 1.34 0.09 -17.38
N ALA A 243 1.34 -0.29 -16.09
CA ALA A 243 0.82 0.56 -15.03
C ALA A 243 1.70 1.80 -14.80
N ILE A 244 3.03 1.63 -14.83
CA ILE A 244 3.99 2.74 -14.71
C ILE A 244 3.80 3.72 -15.86
N VAL A 245 3.73 3.23 -17.10
CA VAL A 245 3.51 4.04 -18.31
C VAL A 245 2.20 4.81 -18.18
N LEU A 246 1.10 4.14 -17.86
CA LEU A 246 -0.20 4.80 -17.73
C LEU A 246 -0.18 5.87 -16.62
N PHE A 247 0.48 5.60 -15.48
CA PHE A 247 0.60 6.55 -14.37
C PHE A 247 1.41 7.81 -14.75
N PHE A 248 2.60 7.63 -15.36
CA PHE A 248 3.52 8.73 -15.60
C PHE A 248 3.23 9.53 -16.86
N PHE A 249 2.65 8.92 -17.91
CA PHE A 249 2.42 9.59 -19.19
C PHE A 249 1.14 10.44 -19.21
N LEU A 250 0.22 10.28 -18.25
CA LEU A 250 -0.98 11.11 -18.18
C LEU A 250 -0.69 12.52 -17.64
N PRO A 251 -0.91 13.59 -18.43
CA PRO A 251 -0.64 14.95 -18.00
C PRO A 251 -1.64 15.43 -16.97
N TRP A 252 -1.18 16.22 -15.99
CA TRP A 252 -2.01 16.72 -14.88
C TRP A 252 -3.06 17.75 -15.27
N LYS A 253 -3.08 18.22 -16.52
CA LYS A 253 -4.04 19.21 -17.02
C LYS A 253 -5.35 18.62 -17.55
N ILE A 254 -5.47 17.29 -17.61
CA ILE A 254 -6.68 16.61 -18.09
C ILE A 254 -7.78 16.61 -17.02
N ASN A 255 -9.01 16.30 -17.42
CA ASN A 255 -10.16 16.20 -16.52
C ASN A 255 -9.85 15.30 -15.30
N LEU A 256 -10.27 15.74 -14.12
CA LEU A 256 -10.00 15.06 -12.85
C LEU A 256 -10.52 13.61 -12.83
N GLY A 257 -11.69 13.34 -13.38
CA GLY A 257 -12.24 11.98 -13.46
C GLY A 257 -11.35 11.04 -14.28
N ILE A 258 -10.78 11.55 -15.38
CA ILE A 258 -9.81 10.79 -16.20
C ILE A 258 -8.54 10.52 -15.39
N LEU A 259 -8.03 11.50 -14.62
CA LEU A 259 -6.90 11.28 -13.72
C LEU A 259 -7.21 10.21 -12.67
N ILE A 260 -8.35 10.29 -11.99
CA ILE A 260 -8.74 9.31 -10.97
C ILE A 260 -8.79 7.90 -11.56
N VAL A 261 -9.42 7.73 -12.73
CA VAL A 261 -9.56 6.41 -13.35
C VAL A 261 -8.21 5.91 -13.88
N PHE A 262 -7.57 6.67 -14.75
CA PHE A 262 -6.43 6.18 -15.53
C PHE A 262 -5.07 6.47 -14.88
N LYS A 263 -4.96 7.45 -13.99
CA LYS A 263 -3.73 7.68 -13.22
C LYS A 263 -3.73 6.94 -11.89
N THR A 264 -4.88 6.54 -11.36
CA THR A 264 -4.98 5.93 -10.03
C THR A 264 -5.61 4.56 -10.08
N LEU A 265 -6.91 4.46 -10.36
CA LEU A 265 -7.67 3.21 -10.24
C LEU A 265 -7.07 2.08 -11.09
N VAL A 266 -6.99 2.29 -12.40
CA VAL A 266 -6.52 1.27 -13.36
C VAL A 266 -5.06 0.86 -13.12
N PRO A 267 -4.08 1.78 -13.10
CA PRO A 267 -2.68 1.38 -13.00
C PRO A 267 -2.35 0.77 -11.63
N ILE A 268 -2.92 1.28 -10.53
CA ILE A 268 -2.61 0.77 -9.19
C ILE A 268 -3.29 -0.59 -8.97
N PHE A 269 -4.54 -0.77 -9.42
CA PHE A 269 -5.21 -2.06 -9.39
C PHE A 269 -4.44 -3.10 -10.21
N TYR A 270 -4.03 -2.74 -11.43
CA TYR A 270 -3.23 -3.60 -12.30
C TYR A 270 -1.87 -3.94 -11.67
N ALA A 271 -1.15 -2.97 -11.11
CA ALA A 271 0.14 -3.20 -10.47
C ALA A 271 0.01 -4.19 -9.30
N SER A 272 -1.02 -4.05 -8.48
CA SER A 272 -1.30 -5.01 -7.40
C SER A 272 -1.67 -6.39 -7.92
N LEU A 273 -2.50 -6.49 -8.96
CA LEU A 273 -2.79 -7.78 -9.61
C LEU A 273 -1.53 -8.41 -10.21
N ALA A 274 -0.65 -7.60 -10.81
CA ALA A 274 0.60 -8.07 -11.37
C ALA A 274 1.49 -8.70 -10.30
N ILE A 275 1.60 -8.05 -9.13
CA ILE A 275 2.38 -8.53 -7.99
C ILE A 275 1.80 -9.85 -7.46
N TYR A 276 0.49 -9.92 -7.19
CA TYR A 276 -0.10 -11.02 -6.43
C TYR A 276 -0.69 -12.17 -7.28
N ALA A 277 -1.03 -11.92 -8.54
CA ALA A 277 -1.59 -12.93 -9.45
C ALA A 277 -0.69 -13.22 -10.65
N LEU A 278 -0.35 -12.20 -11.45
CA LEU A 278 0.25 -12.43 -12.78
C LEU A 278 1.72 -12.85 -12.71
N SER A 279 2.46 -12.41 -11.68
CA SER A 279 3.87 -12.76 -11.50
C SER A 279 4.06 -14.25 -11.18
N TYR A 280 3.07 -14.89 -10.56
CA TYR A 280 3.23 -16.21 -9.95
C TYR A 280 3.35 -17.36 -10.97
N PRO A 281 2.51 -17.43 -12.03
CA PRO A 281 2.71 -18.41 -13.11
C PRO A 281 4.08 -18.26 -13.79
N ILE A 282 4.58 -17.03 -13.90
CA ILE A 282 5.89 -16.73 -14.47
C ILE A 282 6.98 -17.24 -13.53
N PHE A 283 6.87 -17.00 -12.22
CA PHE A 283 7.81 -17.54 -11.23
C PHE A 283 7.88 -19.06 -11.27
N LYS A 284 6.73 -19.75 -11.42
CA LYS A 284 6.70 -21.21 -11.57
C LYS A 284 7.38 -21.65 -12.86
N ARG A 285 7.03 -21.04 -14.01
CA ARG A 285 7.62 -21.38 -15.32
C ARG A 285 9.14 -21.26 -15.34
N PHE A 286 9.69 -20.24 -14.67
CA PHE A 286 11.14 -20.01 -14.59
C PHE A 286 11.81 -20.65 -13.35
N LYS A 287 11.13 -21.55 -12.63
CA LYS A 287 11.64 -22.23 -11.42
C LYS A 287 12.20 -21.25 -10.37
N LEU A 288 11.58 -20.08 -10.26
CA LEU A 288 11.94 -19.04 -9.31
C LEU A 288 11.32 -19.29 -7.94
N LEU A 289 10.40 -20.24 -7.79
CA LEU A 289 9.81 -20.67 -6.52
C LEU A 289 10.68 -21.73 -5.81
N SER A 290 10.35 -22.05 -4.55
CA SER A 290 11.06 -23.09 -3.78
C SER A 290 10.69 -24.50 -4.26
N THR A 291 11.67 -25.40 -4.39
CA THR A 291 11.49 -26.78 -4.89
C THR A 291 10.68 -27.66 -3.94
N VAL A 292 10.68 -27.34 -2.64
CA VAL A 292 9.87 -28.05 -1.63
C VAL A 292 8.36 -28.02 -1.97
N SER A 293 7.92 -27.01 -2.72
CA SER A 293 6.51 -26.90 -3.15
C SER A 293 6.11 -27.91 -4.23
N GLU A 294 7.03 -28.44 -5.04
CA GLU A 294 6.69 -29.36 -6.14
C GLU A 294 6.28 -30.76 -5.63
N GLN A 295 6.75 -31.18 -4.45
CA GLN A 295 6.48 -32.50 -3.90
C GLN A 295 5.12 -32.63 -3.18
N GLN A 296 4.40 -31.52 -2.96
CA GLN A 296 3.10 -31.53 -2.26
C GLN A 296 1.89 -31.26 -3.16
N HIS A 297 2.08 -31.08 -4.47
CA HIS A 297 0.97 -30.97 -5.42
C HIS A 297 0.35 -32.36 -5.66
N ILE A 298 -0.57 -32.76 -4.80
CA ILE A 298 -1.52 -33.82 -5.13
C ILE A 298 -2.43 -33.24 -6.23
N PRO A 299 -2.42 -33.78 -7.46
CA PRO A 299 -3.28 -33.27 -8.53
C PRO A 299 -4.75 -33.36 -8.11
N ALA A 300 -5.46 -32.24 -8.22
CA ALA A 300 -6.85 -32.09 -7.79
C ALA A 300 -7.84 -33.03 -8.50
N ASP A 301 -7.41 -33.67 -9.60
CA ASP A 301 -8.21 -34.60 -10.39
C ASP A 301 -8.07 -36.07 -9.98
N LYS A 302 -7.17 -36.43 -9.05
CA LYS A 302 -7.23 -37.77 -8.45
C LYS A 302 -8.29 -37.74 -7.35
N SER A 303 -9.50 -38.13 -7.73
CA SER A 303 -10.58 -38.38 -6.79
C SER A 303 -10.09 -39.34 -5.70
N ILE A 304 -10.50 -39.11 -4.45
CA ILE A 304 -10.12 -40.00 -3.33
C ILE A 304 -10.61 -41.44 -3.59
N ASP A 305 -11.59 -41.60 -4.46
CA ASP A 305 -12.13 -42.89 -4.90
C ASP A 305 -11.10 -43.72 -5.67
N ASP A 306 -10.18 -43.09 -6.42
CA ASP A 306 -9.10 -43.79 -7.13
C ASP A 306 -7.97 -44.31 -6.20
N LEU A 307 -7.96 -43.89 -4.93
CA LEU A 307 -6.97 -44.34 -3.94
C LEU A 307 -7.50 -45.44 -3.00
N GLN A 308 -8.78 -45.82 -3.12
CA GLN A 308 -9.38 -46.91 -2.33
C GLN A 308 -9.42 -48.26 -3.06
N GLU A 309 -9.15 -48.34 -4.36
CA GLU A 309 -9.09 -49.61 -5.11
C GLU A 309 -7.68 -50.22 -5.19
N SER A 310 -6.96 -50.26 -4.07
CA SER A 310 -5.84 -51.20 -3.91
C SER A 310 -6.40 -52.48 -3.27
N PRO A 311 -6.73 -53.52 -4.04
CA PRO A 311 -7.16 -54.79 -3.46
C PRO A 311 -6.04 -55.33 -2.57
N LEU A 312 -6.36 -55.57 -1.31
CA LEU A 312 -5.62 -56.43 -0.41
C LEU A 312 -5.60 -57.83 -1.02
N SER A 313 -4.60 -58.13 -1.85
CA SER A 313 -4.29 -59.50 -2.27
C SER A 313 -3.40 -60.14 -1.20
N ASN A 314 -3.99 -61.12 -0.51
CA ASN A 314 -3.29 -62.15 0.27
C ASN A 314 -2.41 -63.04 -0.61
#